data_AF-A0AB36TVU7-F1
#
_entry.id   AF-A0AB36TVU7-F1
#
_cell.length_a   1.000
_cell.length_b   1.000
_cell.length_c   1.000
_cell.angle_alpha   90.00
_cell.angle_beta   90.00
_cell.angle_gamma   90.00
#
_symmetry.space_group_name_H-M   'P 1'
#
loop_
_entity.id
_entity.type
_entity.pdbx_description
1 polymer ?
#
loop_
_entity_poly.entity_id
_entity_poly.type
_entity_poly.pdbx_seq_one_letter_code
_entity_poly.pdbx_strand_id
1 'polypeptide(L)'
;MHKILLERLEEIINSNAITTAYIDLRAIQKLILNVQKSKEFKSTHVYSLLRDMCLIIDEVIDAFFKDSINVDERISKIRNHVHLYGKKRGQNQKIYRKILDYHIEAYGDDVNNIGFYLNSDGEVVGSTLYAAYILLDTKNLPFPMIEKSTHVAERNFSFAKYIGELSSTLANAIEKELVLQVTENIGAIEEIYNEEIYGCKDINHKDLFVLESDVANTFIFRLILSLQEISDVIWLRDRYIERLNQVAFLDLYIMLKLTTLKTDEIMDNLLNIKQHSKELFYEWNNERNGEIESLLKKYEQEMKEECSTMRNMIHYDIESKNEESNFVGHLNNKVNQESDYLINTINVIIDLYLRPLRYEILHYLKIKEIKSLSDWEMIMNRLSKL
;
A
#
# COMPACT_ATOMS: atom_id res chain seq x y z
N MET A 1 11.08 -24.01 15.80
CA MET A 1 11.92 -23.19 14.91
C MET A 1 13.15 -23.96 14.44
N HIS A 2 14.16 -24.19 15.29
CA HIS A 2 15.47 -24.79 14.89
C HIS A 2 15.37 -26.12 14.10
N LYS A 3 14.54 -27.07 14.55
CA LYS A 3 14.42 -28.41 13.92
C LYS A 3 13.71 -28.41 12.56
N ILE A 4 12.73 -27.53 12.36
CA ILE A 4 11.88 -27.53 11.14
C ILE A 4 12.54 -26.77 10.00
N LEU A 5 13.30 -25.69 10.30
CA LEU A 5 14.06 -24.97 9.28
C LEU A 5 15.16 -25.88 8.69
N LEU A 6 15.85 -26.65 9.55
CA LEU A 6 16.82 -27.67 9.14
C LEU A 6 16.18 -28.78 8.29
N GLU A 7 15.01 -29.30 8.67
CA GLU A 7 14.29 -30.33 7.91
C GLU A 7 13.87 -29.84 6.51
N ARG A 8 13.46 -28.57 6.35
CA ARG A 8 13.16 -27.99 5.02
C ARG A 8 14.43 -27.61 4.25
N LEU A 9 15.53 -27.26 4.93
CA LEU A 9 16.83 -26.93 4.32
C LEU A 9 17.63 -28.14 3.83
N GLU A 10 17.31 -29.34 4.31
CA GLU A 10 17.83 -30.60 3.76
C GLU A 10 17.24 -30.89 2.36
N GLU A 11 16.10 -30.28 2.02
CA GLU A 11 15.63 -30.15 0.64
C GLU A 11 16.41 -29.01 -0.04
N ILE A 12 16.75 -29.13 -1.33
CA ILE A 12 17.58 -28.14 -2.04
C ILE A 12 16.87 -26.78 -2.06
N ILE A 13 17.12 -25.92 -1.07
CA ILE A 13 16.59 -24.56 -1.05
C ILE A 13 17.54 -23.65 -1.85
N ASN A 14 16.98 -22.92 -2.80
CA ASN A 14 17.67 -21.85 -3.50
C ASN A 14 18.23 -20.82 -2.50
N SER A 15 19.56 -20.71 -2.42
CA SER A 15 20.24 -19.75 -1.53
C SER A 15 19.84 -18.30 -1.81
N ASN A 16 19.44 -17.98 -3.05
CA ASN A 16 18.97 -16.67 -3.45
C ASN A 16 17.57 -16.37 -2.89
N ALA A 17 16.70 -17.37 -2.77
CA ALA A 17 15.39 -17.20 -2.15
C ALA A 17 15.51 -16.79 -0.68
N ILE A 18 16.38 -17.49 0.05
CA ILE A 18 16.62 -17.16 1.46
C ILE A 18 17.31 -15.81 1.63
N THR A 19 18.28 -15.50 0.77
CA THR A 19 18.94 -14.18 0.77
C THR A 19 17.93 -13.06 0.50
N THR A 20 17.00 -13.28 -0.43
CA THR A 20 15.90 -12.34 -0.71
C THR A 20 15.01 -12.15 0.50
N ALA A 21 14.58 -13.23 1.16
CA ALA A 21 13.79 -13.16 2.37
C ALA A 21 14.53 -12.39 3.49
N TYR A 22 15.81 -12.66 3.68
CA TYR A 22 16.63 -11.93 4.65
C TYR A 22 16.67 -10.43 4.34
N ILE A 23 17.01 -10.04 3.11
CA ILE A 23 17.10 -8.63 2.70
C ILE A 23 15.74 -7.93 2.83
N ASP A 24 14.65 -8.59 2.45
CA ASP A 24 13.28 -8.07 2.63
C ASP A 24 12.99 -7.73 4.10
N LEU A 25 13.26 -8.67 5.01
CA LEU A 25 13.00 -8.50 6.44
C LEU A 25 13.84 -7.37 7.05
N ARG A 26 15.10 -7.23 6.63
CA ARG A 26 16.02 -6.17 7.07
C ARG A 26 15.61 -4.81 6.52
N ALA A 27 15.15 -4.75 5.28
CA ALA A 27 14.68 -3.50 4.67
C ALA A 27 13.36 -3.03 5.30
N ILE A 28 12.44 -3.96 5.62
CA ILE A 28 11.22 -3.67 6.41
C ILE A 28 11.59 -3.13 7.80
N GLN A 29 12.52 -3.80 8.49
CA GLN A 29 12.98 -3.37 9.81
C GLN A 29 13.53 -1.94 9.74
N LYS A 30 14.40 -1.66 8.77
CA LYS A 30 15.00 -0.33 8.58
C LYS A 30 13.95 0.74 8.33
N LEU A 31 13.03 0.49 7.39
CA LEU A 31 11.96 1.43 7.05
C LEU A 31 11.15 1.81 8.29
N ILE A 32 10.68 0.83 9.07
CA ILE A 32 9.88 1.07 10.29
C ILE A 32 10.67 1.88 11.32
N LEU A 33 11.94 1.55 11.56
CA LEU A 33 12.80 2.27 12.50
C LEU A 33 13.02 3.73 12.06
N ASN A 34 13.24 3.96 10.76
CA ASN A 34 13.44 5.30 10.23
C ASN A 34 12.17 6.16 10.31
N VAL A 35 10.97 5.62 10.05
CA VAL A 35 9.73 6.43 10.02
C VAL A 35 9.03 6.55 11.38
N GLN A 36 9.56 5.94 12.44
CA GLN A 36 8.86 5.81 13.71
C GLN A 36 8.49 7.14 14.40
N LYS A 37 9.13 8.24 14.04
CA LYS A 37 8.87 9.59 14.56
C LYS A 37 8.11 10.49 13.59
N SER A 38 7.77 10.01 12.38
CA SER A 38 6.99 10.77 11.41
C SER A 38 5.49 10.75 11.75
N LYS A 39 4.90 11.93 11.93
CA LYS A 39 3.44 12.06 12.15
C LYS A 39 2.63 11.78 10.89
N GLU A 40 3.08 12.27 9.73
CA GLU A 40 2.46 11.99 8.41
C GLU A 40 2.37 10.48 8.13
N PHE A 41 3.46 9.75 8.41
CA PHE A 41 3.47 8.30 8.23
C PHE A 41 2.39 7.64 9.11
N LYS A 42 2.36 7.98 10.39
CA LYS A 42 1.42 7.40 11.36
C LYS A 42 -0.05 7.71 11.05
N SER A 43 -0.34 8.88 10.48
CA SER A 43 -1.71 9.29 10.19
C SER A 43 -2.28 8.62 8.95
N THR A 44 -1.46 8.40 7.92
CA THR A 44 -1.96 8.09 6.56
C THR A 44 -1.20 6.97 5.87
N HIS A 45 0.12 7.08 5.74
CA HIS A 45 0.90 6.15 4.90
C HIS A 45 1.12 4.78 5.55
N VAL A 46 1.01 4.69 6.87
CA VAL A 46 1.16 3.44 7.63
C VAL A 46 0.23 2.35 7.12
N TYR A 47 -1.01 2.66 6.73
CA TYR A 47 -2.00 1.63 6.36
C TYR A 47 -1.60 0.84 5.11
N SER A 48 -1.21 1.55 4.05
CA SER A 48 -0.88 0.92 2.77
C SER A 48 0.49 0.23 2.81
N LEU A 49 1.45 0.83 3.52
CA LEU A 49 2.77 0.24 3.66
C LEU A 49 2.74 -0.97 4.59
N LEU A 50 1.94 -0.92 5.67
CA LEU A 50 1.75 -2.06 6.58
C LEU A 50 1.13 -3.26 5.87
N ARG A 51 0.18 -3.04 4.96
CA ARG A 51 -0.37 -4.10 4.11
C ARG A 51 0.72 -4.83 3.33
N ASP A 52 1.58 -4.10 2.63
CA ASP A 52 2.63 -4.73 1.80
C ASP A 52 3.69 -5.43 2.64
N MET A 53 4.03 -4.85 3.81
CA MET A 53 4.94 -5.50 4.75
C MET A 53 4.33 -6.79 5.32
N CYS A 54 3.04 -6.80 5.67
CA CYS A 54 2.34 -8.01 6.09
C CYS A 54 2.38 -9.08 4.99
N LEU A 55 2.15 -8.72 3.73
CA LEU A 55 2.24 -9.65 2.60
C LEU A 55 3.62 -10.30 2.48
N ILE A 56 4.68 -9.48 2.50
CA ILE A 56 6.05 -9.99 2.43
C ILE A 56 6.34 -10.92 3.62
N ILE A 57 5.96 -10.53 4.83
CA ILE A 57 6.17 -11.35 6.03
C ILE A 57 5.38 -12.68 5.96
N ASP A 58 4.14 -12.66 5.51
CA ASP A 58 3.30 -13.85 5.35
C ASP A 58 3.96 -14.84 4.38
N GLU A 59 4.43 -14.36 3.23
CA GLU A 59 5.16 -15.17 2.23
C GLU A 59 6.48 -15.72 2.78
N VAL A 60 7.24 -14.95 3.56
CA VAL A 60 8.45 -15.45 4.25
C VAL A 60 8.09 -16.58 5.22
N ILE A 61 7.01 -16.41 6.00
CA ILE A 61 6.58 -17.41 6.96
C ILE A 61 6.17 -18.68 6.23
N ASP A 62 5.34 -18.59 5.19
CA ASP A 62 4.88 -19.74 4.42
C ASP A 62 6.04 -20.47 3.71
N ALA A 63 6.99 -19.72 3.15
CA ALA A 63 8.15 -20.29 2.46
C ALA A 63 9.13 -20.98 3.41
N PHE A 64 9.46 -20.38 4.56
CA PHE A 64 10.60 -20.82 5.40
C PHE A 64 10.22 -21.24 6.82
N PHE A 65 9.11 -20.77 7.38
CA PHE A 65 8.76 -20.95 8.79
C PHE A 65 7.36 -21.57 9.01
N LYS A 66 6.77 -22.16 7.97
CA LYS A 66 5.44 -22.74 8.03
C LYS A 66 5.30 -23.69 9.21
N ASP A 67 4.19 -23.55 9.94
CA ASP A 67 3.86 -24.30 11.16
C ASP A 67 4.88 -24.19 12.31
N SER A 68 5.93 -23.35 12.16
CA SER A 68 7.02 -23.23 13.13
C SER A 68 6.88 -22.03 14.06
N ILE A 69 6.04 -21.07 13.69
CA ILE A 69 5.84 -19.80 14.38
C ILE A 69 4.34 -19.50 14.43
N ASN A 70 3.85 -19.12 15.59
CA ASN A 70 2.51 -18.54 15.72
C ASN A 70 2.64 -17.02 15.67
N VAL A 71 1.98 -16.40 14.70
CA VAL A 71 2.00 -14.94 14.51
C VAL A 71 0.59 -14.37 14.67
N ASP A 72 0.52 -13.07 14.89
CA ASP A 72 -0.74 -12.36 14.98
C ASP A 72 -1.63 -12.59 13.74
N GLU A 73 -2.87 -13.02 13.96
CA GLU A 73 -3.86 -13.33 12.92
C GLU A 73 -4.14 -12.15 11.97
N ARG A 74 -3.82 -10.92 12.39
CA ARG A 74 -3.99 -9.72 11.56
C ARG A 74 -3.10 -9.72 10.33
N ILE A 75 -1.95 -10.42 10.35
CA ILE A 75 -1.04 -10.49 9.19
C ILE A 75 -1.76 -11.11 7.98
N SER A 76 -2.40 -12.27 8.18
CA SER A 76 -3.11 -12.99 7.13
C SER A 76 -4.54 -12.48 6.86
N LYS A 77 -5.10 -11.69 7.79
CA LYS A 77 -6.44 -11.07 7.65
C LYS A 77 -6.42 -9.68 7.02
N ILE A 78 -5.25 -9.03 6.94
CA ILE A 78 -5.17 -7.72 6.31
C ILE A 78 -5.55 -7.85 4.83
N ARG A 79 -6.39 -6.95 4.33
CA ARG A 79 -6.81 -7.03 2.93
C ARG A 79 -5.65 -6.65 2.02
N ASN A 80 -5.18 -7.63 1.25
CA ASN A 80 -4.03 -7.48 0.37
C ASN A 80 -4.38 -7.13 -1.08
N HIS A 81 -5.60 -7.40 -1.55
CA HIS A 81 -5.96 -7.16 -2.95
C HIS A 81 -7.37 -6.61 -3.15
N VAL A 82 -7.48 -5.65 -4.08
CA VAL A 82 -8.76 -5.28 -4.69
C VAL A 82 -9.13 -6.39 -5.67
N HIS A 83 -10.24 -7.08 -5.43
CA HIS A 83 -10.65 -8.16 -6.33
C HIS A 83 -10.95 -7.60 -7.73
N LEU A 84 -10.36 -8.17 -8.77
CA LEU A 84 -10.67 -7.76 -10.16
C LEU A 84 -12.13 -8.09 -10.49
N TYR A 85 -12.84 -7.18 -11.18
CA TYR A 85 -14.28 -7.30 -11.48
C TYR A 85 -14.72 -8.67 -12.06
N GLY A 86 -13.83 -9.33 -12.79
CA GLY A 86 -14.10 -10.62 -13.44
C GLY A 86 -13.96 -11.87 -12.55
N LYS A 87 -13.22 -11.82 -11.43
CA LYS A 87 -12.90 -13.04 -10.67
C LYS A 87 -14.06 -13.54 -9.81
N LYS A 88 -14.94 -12.65 -9.31
CA LYS A 88 -16.15 -13.01 -8.54
C LYS A 88 -17.24 -11.93 -8.73
N ARG A 89 -18.29 -12.23 -9.51
CA ARG A 89 -19.39 -11.28 -9.84
C ARG A 89 -19.91 -10.56 -8.59
N GLY A 90 -19.84 -9.22 -8.59
CA GLY A 90 -20.41 -8.36 -7.54
C GLY A 90 -19.61 -8.23 -6.24
N GLN A 91 -18.40 -8.81 -6.13
CA GLN A 91 -17.62 -8.67 -4.90
C GLN A 91 -17.16 -7.23 -4.62
N ASN A 92 -16.75 -6.48 -5.65
CA ASN A 92 -16.31 -5.09 -5.45
C ASN A 92 -17.43 -4.21 -4.93
N GLN A 93 -18.64 -4.39 -5.46
CA GLN A 93 -19.84 -3.70 -4.98
C GLN A 93 -20.15 -4.08 -3.53
N LYS A 94 -20.02 -5.37 -3.17
CA LYS A 94 -20.20 -5.83 -1.78
C LYS A 94 -19.17 -5.21 -0.84
N ILE A 95 -17.91 -5.11 -1.23
CA ILE A 95 -16.87 -4.51 -0.39
C ILE A 95 -17.08 -3.01 -0.25
N TYR A 96 -17.32 -2.29 -1.35
CA TYR A 96 -17.68 -0.87 -1.32
C TYR A 96 -18.85 -0.62 -0.34
N ARG A 97 -19.95 -1.37 -0.47
CA ARG A 97 -21.12 -1.23 0.40
C ARG A 97 -20.77 -1.50 1.85
N LYS A 98 -20.06 -2.59 2.17
CA LYS A 98 -19.61 -2.86 3.54
C LYS A 98 -18.80 -1.72 4.14
N ILE A 99 -17.91 -1.10 3.37
CA ILE A 99 -17.11 0.04 3.83
C ILE A 99 -17.99 1.28 4.04
N LEU A 100 -18.89 1.57 3.11
CA LEU A 100 -19.81 2.69 3.25
C LEU A 100 -20.76 2.49 4.44
N ASP A 101 -21.34 1.30 4.59
CA ASP A 101 -22.23 0.94 5.69
C ASP A 101 -21.49 1.08 7.02
N TYR A 102 -20.25 0.61 7.11
CA TYR A 102 -19.40 0.83 8.29
C TYR A 102 -19.23 2.33 8.59
N HIS A 103 -18.98 3.18 7.60
CA HIS A 103 -18.86 4.62 7.81
C HIS A 103 -20.18 5.26 8.26
N ILE A 104 -21.30 4.85 7.68
CA ILE A 104 -22.62 5.30 8.08
C ILE A 104 -22.94 4.86 9.52
N GLU A 105 -22.65 3.61 9.89
CA GLU A 105 -22.86 3.09 11.23
C GLU A 105 -21.93 3.76 12.26
N ALA A 106 -20.67 4.01 11.88
CA ALA A 106 -19.66 4.56 12.77
C ALA A 106 -19.83 6.06 13.04
N TYR A 107 -20.40 6.84 12.12
CA TYR A 107 -20.51 8.30 12.24
C TYR A 107 -21.96 8.82 12.16
N GLY A 108 -22.82 8.16 11.40
CA GLY A 108 -24.16 8.61 11.01
C GLY A 108 -24.23 8.97 9.52
N ASP A 109 -25.42 8.85 8.93
CA ASP A 109 -25.68 9.23 7.53
C ASP A 109 -26.14 10.70 7.38
N ASP A 110 -26.38 11.38 8.50
CA ASP A 110 -26.75 12.81 8.61
C ASP A 110 -25.56 13.77 8.77
N VAL A 111 -24.33 13.23 8.89
CA VAL A 111 -23.12 14.01 9.18
C VAL A 111 -22.05 13.84 8.09
N ASN A 112 -21.00 14.67 8.10
CA ASN A 112 -19.80 14.37 7.32
C ASN A 112 -19.16 13.08 7.88
N ASN A 113 -19.10 12.03 7.06
CA ASN A 113 -18.76 10.69 7.53
C ASN A 113 -17.63 10.03 6.73
N ILE A 114 -17.05 10.73 5.76
CA ILE A 114 -15.86 10.30 5.01
C ILE A 114 -14.79 11.37 5.14
N GLY A 115 -13.62 10.99 5.67
CA GLY A 115 -12.49 11.89 5.86
C GLY A 115 -11.42 11.73 4.78
N PHE A 116 -10.79 12.85 4.42
CA PHE A 116 -9.66 12.94 3.52
C PHE A 116 -8.50 13.69 4.18
N TYR A 117 -7.29 13.16 4.01
CA TYR A 117 -6.04 13.78 4.47
C TYR A 117 -5.49 14.67 3.35
N LEU A 118 -5.07 15.89 3.72
CA LEU A 118 -4.59 16.92 2.82
C LEU A 118 -3.13 17.28 3.13
N ASN A 119 -2.29 17.34 2.11
CA ASN A 119 -0.92 17.86 2.23
C ASN A 119 -0.92 19.40 2.43
N SER A 120 0.27 19.98 2.59
CA SER A 120 0.48 21.42 2.75
C SER A 120 -0.08 22.25 1.57
N ASP A 121 -0.14 21.67 0.38
CA ASP A 121 -0.69 22.30 -0.84
C ASP A 121 -2.22 22.15 -0.94
N GLY A 122 -2.84 21.45 0.03
CA GLY A 122 -4.27 21.18 0.08
C GLY A 122 -4.73 20.11 -0.90
N GLU A 123 -3.82 19.26 -1.39
CA GLU A 123 -4.12 18.11 -2.23
C GLU A 123 -4.40 16.87 -1.38
N VAL A 124 -5.31 16.02 -1.84
CA VAL A 124 -5.63 14.76 -1.17
C VAL A 124 -4.46 13.79 -1.27
N VAL A 125 -4.07 13.21 -0.13
CA VAL A 125 -3.01 12.19 0.00
C VAL A 125 -3.49 10.89 0.63
N GLY A 126 -4.73 10.85 1.13
CA GLY A 126 -5.33 9.63 1.64
C GLY A 126 -6.77 9.82 2.11
N SER A 127 -7.43 8.72 2.46
CA SER A 127 -8.83 8.70 2.89
C SER A 127 -9.05 7.68 4.01
N THR A 128 -10.03 7.97 4.86
CA THR A 128 -10.54 7.00 5.84
C THR A 128 -11.11 5.75 5.19
N LEU A 129 -11.60 5.85 3.93
CA LEU A 129 -12.10 4.70 3.16
C LEU A 129 -11.02 3.64 2.94
N TYR A 130 -9.77 4.04 2.71
CA TYR A 130 -8.66 3.11 2.51
C TYR A 130 -8.30 2.39 3.81
N ALA A 131 -8.20 3.14 4.92
CA ALA A 131 -7.94 2.56 6.23
C ALA A 131 -9.03 1.54 6.60
N ALA A 132 -10.30 1.87 6.35
CA ALA A 132 -11.41 0.96 6.55
C ALA A 132 -11.32 -0.27 5.64
N TYR A 133 -10.95 -0.07 4.37
CA TYR A 133 -10.77 -1.15 3.40
C TYR A 133 -9.72 -2.16 3.83
N ILE A 134 -8.54 -1.70 4.24
CA ILE A 134 -7.43 -2.58 4.65
C ILE A 134 -7.75 -3.34 5.94
N LEU A 135 -8.44 -2.67 6.88
CA LEU A 135 -8.68 -3.19 8.22
C LEU A 135 -10.04 -3.89 8.40
N LEU A 136 -10.88 -3.95 7.36
CA LEU A 136 -12.28 -4.41 7.42
C LEU A 136 -12.46 -5.73 8.17
N ASP A 137 -11.54 -6.68 7.96
CA ASP A 137 -11.61 -8.03 8.50
C ASP A 137 -10.71 -8.19 9.76
N THR A 138 -10.29 -7.08 10.37
CA THR A 138 -9.37 -7.02 11.51
C THR A 138 -10.02 -6.36 12.73
N LYS A 139 -9.52 -6.69 13.94
CA LYS A 139 -9.92 -6.01 15.19
C LYS A 139 -9.36 -4.57 15.30
N ASN A 140 -8.57 -4.14 14.33
CA ASN A 140 -7.95 -2.82 14.30
C ASN A 140 -8.80 -1.77 13.58
N LEU A 141 -9.90 -2.17 12.93
CA LEU A 141 -10.84 -1.24 12.32
C LEU A 141 -11.35 -0.26 13.41
N PRO A 142 -11.16 1.06 13.26
CA PRO A 142 -11.56 2.00 14.29
C PRO A 142 -13.08 2.08 14.46
N PHE A 143 -13.56 2.48 15.63
CA PHE A 143 -14.95 2.94 15.79
C PHE A 143 -14.90 4.31 16.50
N PRO A 144 -14.83 5.42 15.75
CA PRO A 144 -14.54 6.75 16.29
C PRO A 144 -15.56 7.29 17.30
N MET A 145 -16.82 6.85 17.24
CA MET A 145 -17.82 7.16 18.29
C MET A 145 -17.52 6.51 19.65
N ILE A 146 -16.62 5.51 19.67
CA ILE A 146 -16.25 4.72 20.84
C ILE A 146 -14.78 4.98 21.22
N GLU A 147 -13.91 5.28 20.24
CA GLU A 147 -12.47 5.38 20.41
C GLU A 147 -11.92 6.76 19.99
N LYS A 148 -11.07 7.36 20.83
CA LYS A 148 -10.32 8.58 20.47
C LYS A 148 -9.36 8.31 19.30
N SER A 149 -9.26 9.25 18.36
CA SER A 149 -8.39 9.14 17.18
C SER A 149 -6.92 8.87 17.50
N THR A 150 -6.41 9.42 18.60
CA THR A 150 -5.04 9.16 19.09
C THR A 150 -4.82 7.68 19.41
N HIS A 151 -5.78 7.02 20.07
CA HIS A 151 -5.66 5.60 20.40
C HIS A 151 -5.71 4.72 19.16
N VAL A 152 -6.49 5.09 18.13
CA VAL A 152 -6.53 4.38 16.86
C VAL A 152 -5.18 4.43 16.16
N ALA A 153 -4.58 5.62 16.03
CA ALA A 153 -3.27 5.80 15.42
C ALA A 153 -2.19 5.04 16.20
N GLU A 154 -2.22 5.08 17.54
CA GLU A 154 -1.31 4.32 18.40
C GLU A 154 -1.48 2.80 18.23
N ARG A 155 -2.70 2.29 18.14
CA ARG A 155 -2.99 0.86 17.95
C ARG A 155 -2.47 0.35 16.61
N ASN A 156 -2.68 1.11 15.54
CA ASN A 156 -2.20 0.75 14.21
C ASN A 156 -0.69 0.86 14.10
N PHE A 157 -0.10 1.89 14.69
CA PHE A 157 1.35 2.01 14.76
C PHE A 157 1.98 0.93 15.64
N SER A 158 1.31 0.52 16.73
CA SER A 158 1.77 -0.61 17.55
C SER A 158 1.78 -1.92 16.77
N PHE A 159 0.80 -2.12 15.87
CA PHE A 159 0.83 -3.26 14.96
C PHE A 159 1.99 -3.15 13.95
N ALA A 160 2.26 -1.97 13.39
CA ALA A 160 3.44 -1.75 12.54
C ALA A 160 4.77 -1.98 13.27
N LYS A 161 4.87 -1.61 14.56
CA LYS A 161 6.03 -1.95 15.39
C LYS A 161 6.18 -3.46 15.56
N TYR A 162 5.10 -4.17 15.85
CA TYR A 162 5.11 -5.63 15.93
C TYR A 162 5.61 -6.27 14.61
N ILE A 163 5.19 -5.75 13.46
CA ILE A 163 5.71 -6.16 12.15
C ILE A 163 7.23 -5.96 12.04
N GLY A 164 7.76 -4.81 12.48
CA GLY A 164 9.21 -4.57 12.51
C GLY A 164 9.98 -5.46 13.50
N GLU A 165 9.39 -5.76 14.66
CA GLU A 165 9.97 -6.69 15.64
C GLU A 165 9.97 -8.13 15.14
N LEU A 166 8.89 -8.55 14.49
CA LEU A 166 8.75 -9.85 13.86
C LEU A 166 9.75 -9.98 12.71
N SER A 167 9.91 -8.95 11.87
CA SER A 167 10.88 -9.00 10.77
C SER A 167 12.31 -9.17 11.28
N SER A 168 12.67 -8.48 12.37
CA SER A 168 13.95 -8.69 13.04
C SER A 168 14.10 -10.10 13.61
N THR A 169 13.04 -10.67 14.19
CA THR A 169 13.07 -12.01 14.78
C THR A 169 13.29 -13.07 13.70
N LEU A 170 12.56 -12.96 12.58
CA LEU A 170 12.70 -13.85 11.44
C LEU A 170 14.08 -13.72 10.79
N ALA A 171 14.58 -12.50 10.58
CA ALA A 171 15.89 -12.27 9.98
C ALA A 171 17.01 -12.88 10.82
N ASN A 172 16.96 -12.71 12.14
CA ASN A 172 17.93 -13.30 13.07
C ASN A 172 17.85 -14.84 13.07
N ALA A 173 16.68 -15.43 12.83
CA ALA A 173 16.53 -16.87 12.69
C ALA A 173 17.20 -17.36 11.39
N ILE A 174 16.98 -16.66 10.27
CA ILE A 174 17.65 -16.96 9.00
C ILE A 174 19.18 -16.87 9.13
N GLU A 175 19.69 -15.80 9.74
CA GLU A 175 21.13 -15.54 9.90
C GLU A 175 21.84 -16.63 10.72
N LYS A 176 21.24 -17.04 11.86
CA LYS A 176 21.81 -18.05 12.75
C LYS A 176 21.90 -19.43 12.12
N GLU A 177 20.90 -19.82 11.33
CA GLU A 177 20.80 -21.17 10.78
C GLU A 177 21.68 -21.35 9.55
N LEU A 178 21.90 -20.29 8.78
CA LEU A 178 22.55 -20.39 7.47
C LEU A 178 24.00 -19.93 7.45
N VAL A 179 24.54 -19.48 8.59
CA VAL A 179 25.87 -18.85 8.68
C VAL A 179 26.07 -17.88 7.52
N LEU A 180 25.02 -17.12 7.20
CA LEU A 180 25.05 -16.16 6.11
C LEU A 180 26.14 -15.16 6.47
N GLN A 181 27.25 -15.18 5.72
CA GLN A 181 28.24 -14.10 5.75
C GLN A 181 27.71 -12.87 4.99
N VAL A 182 26.41 -12.58 5.13
CA VAL A 182 25.79 -11.42 4.48
C VAL A 182 26.21 -10.20 5.29
N THR A 183 27.27 -9.56 4.79
CA THR A 183 27.85 -8.33 5.31
C THR A 183 27.06 -7.10 4.88
N GLU A 184 25.75 -7.22 4.67
CA GLU A 184 24.89 -6.06 4.52
C GLU A 184 24.49 -5.55 5.91
N ASN A 185 25.31 -4.63 6.40
CA ASN A 185 24.97 -3.82 7.55
C ASN A 185 23.67 -3.04 7.21
N ILE A 186 22.71 -2.96 8.15
CA ILE A 186 21.43 -2.23 7.96
C ILE A 186 21.68 -0.77 7.50
N GLY A 187 22.90 -0.26 7.68
CA GLY A 187 23.24 1.15 7.56
C GLY A 187 22.85 1.88 8.82
N ALA A 188 23.16 3.17 8.88
CA ALA A 188 22.72 4.00 9.99
C ALA A 188 21.19 4.12 10.00
N ILE A 189 20.59 4.06 11.18
CA ILE A 189 19.20 4.47 11.40
C ILE A 189 19.22 5.99 11.57
N GLU A 190 18.49 6.70 10.72
CA GLU A 190 18.55 8.16 10.64
C GLU A 190 17.31 8.87 11.21
N GLU A 191 16.26 8.14 11.60
CA GLU A 191 15.02 8.65 12.18
C GLU A 191 14.46 9.91 11.47
N ILE A 192 13.60 9.71 10.48
CA ILE A 192 12.89 10.81 9.82
C ILE A 192 11.90 11.44 10.79
N TYR A 193 12.22 12.68 11.17
CA TYR A 193 11.37 13.50 11.99
C TYR A 193 10.43 14.35 11.12
N ASN A 194 9.13 14.29 11.41
CA ASN A 194 8.16 15.23 10.84
C ASN A 194 7.11 15.60 11.91
N GLU A 195 7.05 16.89 12.27
CA GLU A 195 6.02 17.42 13.16
C GLU A 195 4.74 17.86 12.46
N GLU A 196 4.78 18.08 11.16
CA GLU A 196 3.64 18.47 10.34
C GLU A 196 2.60 17.34 10.34
N ILE A 197 1.35 17.75 10.48
CA ILE A 197 0.19 16.86 10.46
C ILE A 197 -0.61 17.27 9.23
N TYR A 198 -1.05 16.28 8.45
CA TYR A 198 -1.93 16.54 7.33
C TYR A 198 -3.20 17.26 7.76
N GLY A 199 -3.66 18.20 6.94
CA GLY A 199 -4.99 18.77 7.08
C GLY A 199 -6.05 17.69 6.90
N CYS A 200 -7.25 17.93 7.41
CA CYS A 200 -8.38 17.02 7.24
C CYS A 200 -9.56 17.74 6.59
N LYS A 201 -10.23 17.03 5.68
CA LYS A 201 -11.51 17.45 5.11
C LYS A 201 -12.50 16.30 5.20
N ASP A 202 -13.60 16.55 5.90
CA ASP A 202 -14.68 15.58 6.03
C ASP A 202 -15.83 15.96 5.11
N ILE A 203 -16.40 14.99 4.41
CA ILE A 203 -17.55 15.18 3.52
C ILE A 203 -18.64 14.13 3.82
N ASN A 204 -19.88 14.44 3.44
CA ASN A 204 -20.95 13.46 3.52
C ASN A 204 -20.87 12.50 2.32
N HIS A 205 -21.04 11.21 2.58
CA HIS A 205 -21.06 10.17 1.54
C HIS A 205 -22.04 10.42 0.39
N LYS A 206 -23.18 11.10 0.62
CA LYS A 206 -24.18 11.41 -0.41
C LYS A 206 -23.68 12.43 -1.44
N ASP A 207 -22.70 13.25 -1.07
CA ASP A 207 -22.08 14.22 -1.97
C ASP A 207 -20.89 13.60 -2.73
N LEU A 208 -20.33 12.50 -2.23
CA LEU A 208 -19.25 11.76 -2.89
C LEU A 208 -19.76 10.67 -3.84
N PHE A 209 -20.81 9.95 -3.44
CA PHE A 209 -21.31 8.77 -4.14
C PHE A 209 -22.67 9.03 -4.80
N VAL A 210 -22.86 8.42 -5.98
CA VAL A 210 -24.06 8.47 -6.79
C VAL A 210 -25.13 7.53 -6.20
N LEU A 211 -26.23 8.10 -5.69
CA LEU A 211 -27.30 7.39 -4.98
C LEU A 211 -27.81 6.10 -5.66
N GLU A 212 -27.90 6.06 -6.98
CA GLU A 212 -28.53 4.97 -7.73
C GLU A 212 -27.56 4.14 -8.59
N SER A 213 -26.24 4.28 -8.39
CA SER A 213 -25.25 3.58 -9.21
C SER A 213 -24.12 2.96 -8.40
N ASP A 214 -24.27 1.69 -8.01
CA ASP A 214 -23.17 0.91 -7.42
C ASP A 214 -21.96 0.82 -8.35
N VAL A 215 -22.18 0.83 -9.66
CA VAL A 215 -21.10 0.76 -10.65
C VAL A 215 -20.26 2.05 -10.60
N ALA A 216 -20.92 3.21 -10.60
CA ALA A 216 -20.23 4.50 -10.44
C ALA A 216 -19.56 4.61 -9.08
N ASN A 217 -20.21 4.16 -8.01
CA ASN A 217 -19.64 4.24 -6.68
C ASN A 217 -18.44 3.31 -6.50
N THR A 218 -18.49 2.12 -7.09
CA THR A 218 -17.34 1.20 -7.10
C THR A 218 -16.19 1.78 -7.92
N PHE A 219 -16.49 2.48 -9.03
CA PHE A 219 -15.49 3.20 -9.81
C PHE A 219 -14.79 4.28 -8.97
N ILE A 220 -15.57 5.19 -8.36
CA ILE A 220 -15.08 6.26 -7.47
C ILE A 220 -14.25 5.68 -6.33
N PHE A 221 -14.78 4.66 -5.64
CA PHE A 221 -14.09 4.00 -4.53
C PHE A 221 -12.73 3.43 -4.96
N ARG A 222 -12.66 2.73 -6.09
CA ARG A 222 -11.39 2.16 -6.59
C ARG A 222 -10.40 3.24 -7.01
N LEU A 223 -10.84 4.38 -7.54
CA LEU A 223 -9.97 5.52 -7.81
C LEU A 223 -9.40 6.12 -6.52
N ILE A 224 -10.20 6.20 -5.45
CA ILE A 224 -9.73 6.64 -4.13
C ILE A 224 -8.67 5.67 -3.58
N LEU A 225 -8.86 4.36 -3.76
CA LEU A 225 -7.86 3.38 -3.33
C LEU A 225 -6.55 3.55 -4.10
N SER A 226 -6.60 3.67 -5.43
CA SER A 226 -5.41 3.93 -6.25
C SER A 226 -4.75 5.26 -5.91
N LEU A 227 -5.52 6.32 -5.64
CA LEU A 227 -4.97 7.62 -5.25
C LEU A 227 -4.12 7.53 -3.98
N GLN A 228 -4.58 6.78 -2.99
CA GLN A 228 -3.83 6.59 -1.76
C GLN A 228 -2.53 5.82 -2.01
N GLU A 229 -2.58 4.69 -2.73
CA GLU A 229 -1.38 3.91 -3.05
C GLU A 229 -0.34 4.71 -3.86
N ILE A 230 -0.81 5.51 -4.83
CA ILE A 230 0.06 6.42 -5.58
C ILE A 230 0.71 7.44 -4.63
N SER A 231 -0.09 8.04 -3.74
CA SER A 231 0.40 9.03 -2.78
C SER A 231 1.43 8.44 -1.82
N ASP A 232 1.28 7.18 -1.44
CA ASP A 232 2.23 6.46 -0.57
C ASP A 232 3.57 6.22 -1.26
N VAL A 233 3.57 5.84 -2.54
CA VAL A 233 4.83 5.68 -3.33
C VAL A 233 5.54 7.03 -3.50
N ILE A 234 4.79 8.08 -3.85
CA ILE A 234 5.36 9.43 -3.98
C ILE A 234 5.93 9.89 -2.64
N TRP A 235 5.22 9.64 -1.53
CA TRP A 235 5.71 9.97 -0.18
C TRP A 235 7.00 9.22 0.17
N LEU A 236 7.11 7.92 -0.17
CA LEU A 236 8.35 7.17 0.04
C LEU A 236 9.55 7.82 -0.69
N ARG A 237 9.34 8.40 -1.87
CA ARG A 237 10.42 9.11 -2.55
C ARG A 237 10.72 10.45 -1.90
N ASP A 238 9.72 11.33 -1.87
CA ASP A 238 9.90 12.75 -1.61
C ASP A 238 10.07 13.06 -0.11
N ARG A 239 9.59 12.17 0.76
CA ARG A 239 9.55 12.38 2.22
C ARG A 239 10.35 11.34 3.00
N TYR A 240 10.52 10.14 2.45
CA TYR A 240 11.42 9.15 3.05
C TYR A 240 12.83 9.26 2.46
N ILE A 241 13.04 8.88 1.19
CA ILE A 241 14.39 8.84 0.59
C ILE A 241 15.06 10.21 0.59
N GLU A 242 14.39 11.26 0.13
CA GLU A 242 14.98 12.61 0.05
C GLU A 242 15.35 13.22 1.42
N ARG A 243 14.84 12.66 2.53
CA ARG A 243 15.14 13.13 3.89
C ARG A 243 16.24 12.34 4.59
N LEU A 244 16.73 11.24 4.00
CA LEU A 244 17.88 10.52 4.51
C LEU A 244 19.17 11.27 4.17
N ASN A 245 20.11 11.39 5.11
CA ASN A 245 21.42 11.96 4.82
C ASN A 245 22.29 10.95 4.04
N GLN A 246 22.12 9.65 4.30
CA GLN A 246 22.83 8.57 3.64
C GLN A 246 21.84 7.49 3.18
N VAL A 247 21.43 7.58 1.91
CA VAL A 247 20.61 6.56 1.27
C VAL A 247 21.43 5.28 1.11
N ALA A 248 21.05 4.21 1.80
CA ALA A 248 21.70 2.90 1.67
C ALA A 248 20.98 2.02 0.63
N PHE A 249 21.63 0.92 0.23
CA PHE A 249 21.05 -0.07 -0.66
C PHE A 249 19.68 -0.55 -0.19
N LEU A 250 19.52 -0.90 1.10
CA LEU A 250 18.24 -1.36 1.65
C LEU A 250 17.10 -0.35 1.50
N ASP A 251 17.41 0.96 1.50
CA ASP A 251 16.39 2.01 1.33
C ASP A 251 15.86 2.03 -0.10
N LEU A 252 16.76 1.97 -1.09
CA LEU A 252 16.38 1.90 -2.51
C LEU A 252 15.77 0.54 -2.87
N TYR A 253 16.24 -0.54 -2.25
CA TYR A 253 15.73 -1.89 -2.43
C TYR A 253 14.25 -1.98 -2.06
N ILE A 254 13.89 -1.59 -0.82
CA ILE A 254 12.50 -1.65 -0.38
C ILE A 254 11.63 -0.66 -1.14
N MET A 255 12.19 0.52 -1.48
CA MET A 255 11.48 1.49 -2.28
C MET A 255 11.14 0.93 -3.67
N LEU A 256 12.10 0.32 -4.38
CA LEU A 256 11.84 -0.30 -5.68
C LEU A 256 10.77 -1.38 -5.54
N LYS A 257 10.93 -2.30 -4.58
CA LYS A 257 10.01 -3.42 -4.36
C LYS A 257 8.57 -2.95 -4.12
N LEU A 258 8.38 -1.97 -3.23
CA LEU A 258 7.05 -1.40 -2.94
C LEU A 258 6.50 -0.60 -4.13
N THR A 259 7.36 0.13 -4.84
CA THR A 259 6.97 0.91 -6.04
C THR A 259 6.44 -0.01 -7.13
N THR A 260 7.14 -1.10 -7.43
CA THR A 260 6.75 -2.04 -8.50
C THR A 260 5.53 -2.85 -8.11
N LEU A 261 5.43 -3.30 -6.85
CA LEU A 261 4.26 -3.98 -6.31
C LEU A 261 3.01 -3.10 -6.46
N LYS A 262 3.05 -1.87 -5.95
CA LYS A 262 1.91 -0.95 -5.99
C LYS A 262 1.58 -0.52 -7.41
N THR A 263 2.58 -0.22 -8.25
CA THR A 263 2.34 0.21 -9.63
C THR A 263 1.64 -0.87 -10.43
N ASP A 264 2.06 -2.13 -10.31
CA ASP A 264 1.39 -3.25 -10.97
C ASP A 264 -0.07 -3.36 -10.51
N GLU A 265 -0.35 -3.28 -9.20
CA GLU A 265 -1.71 -3.31 -8.65
C GLU A 265 -2.57 -2.14 -9.13
N ILE A 266 -2.04 -0.90 -9.12
CA ILE A 266 -2.74 0.31 -9.56
C ILE A 266 -3.08 0.21 -11.05
N MET A 267 -2.12 -0.21 -11.88
CA MET A 267 -2.32 -0.28 -13.33
C MET A 267 -3.27 -1.42 -13.70
N ASP A 268 -3.15 -2.59 -13.07
CA ASP A 268 -4.12 -3.69 -13.23
C ASP A 268 -5.52 -3.26 -12.77
N ASN A 269 -5.62 -2.48 -11.69
CA ASN A 269 -6.88 -1.92 -11.21
C ASN A 269 -7.53 -1.03 -12.27
N LEU A 270 -6.76 -0.14 -12.90
CA LEU A 270 -7.23 0.78 -13.93
C LEU A 270 -7.56 0.10 -15.26
N LEU A 271 -6.73 -0.85 -15.72
CA LEU A 271 -7.02 -1.67 -16.89
C LEU A 271 -8.31 -2.48 -16.68
N ASN A 272 -8.51 -2.99 -15.46
CA ASN A 272 -9.75 -3.67 -15.09
C ASN A 272 -10.96 -2.72 -15.07
N ILE A 273 -10.79 -1.49 -14.58
CA ILE A 273 -11.82 -0.45 -14.67
C ILE A 273 -12.15 -0.15 -16.14
N LYS A 274 -11.15 0.05 -17.00
CA LYS A 274 -11.32 0.27 -18.45
C LYS A 274 -12.13 -0.85 -19.10
N GLN A 275 -11.90 -2.10 -18.69
CA GLN A 275 -12.60 -3.25 -19.27
C GLN A 275 -14.06 -3.39 -18.80
N HIS A 276 -14.35 -3.08 -17.52
CA HIS A 276 -15.63 -3.44 -16.89
C HIS A 276 -16.53 -2.26 -16.53
N SER A 277 -15.97 -1.06 -16.39
CA SER A 277 -16.68 0.21 -16.19
C SER A 277 -16.44 1.13 -17.40
N LYS A 278 -16.59 0.58 -18.62
CA LYS A 278 -16.22 1.20 -19.89
C LYS A 278 -16.76 2.62 -20.05
N GLU A 279 -18.05 2.81 -19.85
CA GLU A 279 -18.72 4.11 -20.05
C GLU A 279 -18.09 5.18 -19.16
N LEU A 280 -18.00 4.92 -17.84
CA LEU A 280 -17.37 5.82 -16.87
C LEU A 280 -15.89 6.07 -17.17
N PHE A 281 -15.16 5.04 -17.57
CA PHE A 281 -13.74 5.19 -17.94
C PHE A 281 -13.58 6.08 -19.18
N TYR A 282 -14.35 5.85 -20.24
CA TYR A 282 -14.23 6.64 -21.47
C TYR A 282 -14.80 8.05 -21.31
N GLU A 283 -15.80 8.26 -20.45
CA GLU A 283 -16.24 9.60 -20.04
C GLU A 283 -15.08 10.36 -19.39
N TRP A 284 -14.49 9.80 -18.32
CA TRP A 284 -13.32 10.37 -17.66
C TRP A 284 -12.15 10.60 -18.64
N ASN A 285 -11.85 9.63 -19.50
CA ASN A 285 -10.76 9.74 -20.48
C ASN A 285 -11.01 10.82 -21.54
N ASN A 286 -12.25 10.97 -22.02
CA ASN A 286 -12.59 11.97 -23.02
C ASN A 286 -12.53 13.40 -22.45
N GLU A 287 -12.98 13.61 -21.22
CA GLU A 287 -12.83 14.91 -20.52
C GLU A 287 -11.36 15.34 -20.40
N ARG A 288 -10.46 14.37 -20.45
CA ARG A 288 -9.01 14.54 -20.30
C ARG A 288 -8.26 14.33 -21.60
N ASN A 289 -8.93 14.47 -22.76
CA ASN A 289 -8.33 14.38 -24.09
C ASN A 289 -7.55 13.07 -24.35
N GLY A 290 -7.93 11.97 -23.71
CA GLY A 290 -7.30 10.67 -23.91
C GLY A 290 -6.02 10.41 -23.09
N GLU A 291 -5.66 11.30 -22.16
CA GLU A 291 -4.40 11.21 -21.40
C GLU A 291 -4.28 9.92 -20.59
N ILE A 292 -5.38 9.44 -20.00
CA ILE A 292 -5.34 8.24 -19.13
C ILE A 292 -5.12 6.99 -19.98
N GLU A 293 -5.82 6.86 -21.10
CA GLU A 293 -5.61 5.76 -22.02
C GLU A 293 -4.20 5.78 -22.62
N SER A 294 -3.69 6.96 -22.96
CA SER A 294 -2.31 7.15 -23.42
C SER A 294 -1.30 6.66 -22.38
N LEU A 295 -1.48 7.07 -21.11
CA LEU A 295 -0.64 6.67 -19.99
C LEU A 295 -0.67 5.16 -19.74
N LEU A 296 -1.87 4.56 -19.73
CA LEU A 296 -2.01 3.10 -19.59
C LEU A 296 -1.31 2.37 -20.72
N LYS A 297 -1.51 2.80 -21.98
CA LYS A 297 -0.86 2.17 -23.13
C LYS A 297 0.66 2.27 -23.05
N LYS A 298 1.19 3.42 -22.65
CA LYS A 298 2.63 3.63 -22.44
C LYS A 298 3.18 2.69 -21.37
N TYR A 299 2.49 2.58 -20.23
CA TYR A 299 2.87 1.65 -19.16
C TYR A 299 2.90 0.20 -19.65
N GLU A 300 1.86 -0.22 -20.38
CA GLU A 300 1.77 -1.57 -20.93
C GLU A 300 2.92 -1.91 -21.88
N GLN A 301 3.48 -0.91 -22.57
CA GLN A 301 4.57 -1.06 -23.53
C GLN A 301 5.96 -1.00 -22.88
N GLU A 302 6.14 -0.16 -21.87
CA GLU A 302 7.47 0.16 -21.33
C GLU A 302 7.76 -0.49 -19.98
N MET A 303 6.77 -0.60 -19.08
CA MET A 303 7.03 -0.91 -17.66
C MET A 303 6.24 -2.10 -17.11
N LYS A 304 5.18 -2.56 -17.78
CA LYS A 304 4.31 -3.63 -17.29
C LYS A 304 5.05 -4.93 -17.02
N GLU A 305 5.85 -5.39 -17.98
CA GLU A 305 6.60 -6.64 -17.83
C GLU A 305 7.56 -6.59 -16.63
N GLU A 306 8.29 -5.49 -16.49
CA GLU A 306 9.26 -5.29 -15.41
C GLU A 306 8.56 -5.22 -14.04
N CYS A 307 7.46 -4.44 -13.92
CA CYS A 307 6.68 -4.34 -12.68
C CYS A 307 6.00 -5.66 -12.31
N SER A 308 5.35 -6.33 -13.27
CA SER A 308 4.71 -7.63 -13.04
C SER A 308 5.72 -8.72 -12.65
N THR A 309 6.91 -8.73 -13.27
CA THR A 309 7.99 -9.66 -12.93
C THR A 309 8.43 -9.47 -11.48
N MET A 310 8.78 -8.24 -11.09
CA MET A 310 9.18 -7.92 -9.73
C MET A 310 8.08 -8.15 -8.70
N ARG A 311 6.82 -7.86 -9.04
CA ARG A 311 5.67 -8.16 -8.16
C ARG A 311 5.53 -9.65 -7.90
N ASN A 312 5.69 -10.50 -8.92
CA ASN A 312 5.58 -11.95 -8.75
C ASN A 312 6.69 -12.52 -7.86
N MET A 313 7.85 -11.86 -7.77
CA MET A 313 8.96 -12.22 -6.88
C MET A 313 8.70 -11.90 -5.40
N ILE A 314 7.46 -11.53 -5.03
CA ILE A 314 6.99 -11.63 -3.64
C ILE A 314 6.86 -13.09 -3.21
N HIS A 315 6.57 -14.00 -4.14
CA HIS A 315 6.55 -15.44 -3.93
C HIS A 315 7.97 -15.99 -4.13
N TYR A 316 8.57 -16.48 -3.06
CA TYR A 316 9.93 -17.00 -3.09
C TYR A 316 10.02 -18.31 -3.88
N ASP A 317 10.83 -18.32 -4.93
CA ASP A 317 11.13 -19.54 -5.69
C ASP A 317 12.26 -20.31 -5.00
N ILE A 318 11.85 -21.20 -4.08
CA ILE A 318 12.77 -21.99 -3.26
C ILE A 318 13.35 -23.20 -3.99
N GLU A 319 12.77 -23.62 -5.11
CA GLU A 319 13.15 -24.86 -5.82
C GLU A 319 14.09 -24.60 -7.01
N SER A 320 14.01 -23.40 -7.60
CA SER A 320 14.79 -23.06 -8.79
C SER A 320 16.29 -22.97 -8.53
N LYS A 321 17.08 -23.34 -9.55
CA LYS A 321 18.53 -23.11 -9.56
C LYS A 321 18.91 -21.79 -10.24
N ASN A 322 17.94 -21.08 -10.82
CA ASN A 322 18.20 -19.78 -11.42
C ASN A 322 18.37 -18.74 -10.31
N GLU A 323 19.53 -18.11 -10.23
CA GLU A 323 19.80 -17.05 -9.27
C GLU A 323 18.86 -15.84 -9.46
N GLU A 324 18.39 -15.60 -10.69
CA GLU A 324 17.49 -14.50 -11.04
C GLU A 324 16.01 -14.80 -10.77
N SER A 325 15.66 -15.99 -10.25
CA SER A 325 14.27 -16.36 -9.95
C SER A 325 13.67 -15.58 -8.77
N ASN A 326 14.52 -14.99 -7.93
CA ASN A 326 14.12 -14.23 -6.75
C ASN A 326 14.62 -12.78 -6.85
N PHE A 327 13.96 -11.88 -6.13
CA PHE A 327 14.10 -10.44 -6.32
C PHE A 327 15.55 -9.93 -6.17
N VAL A 328 16.33 -10.42 -5.21
CA VAL A 328 17.73 -9.99 -5.02
C VAL A 328 18.61 -10.38 -6.20
N GLY A 329 18.52 -11.62 -6.68
CA GLY A 329 19.31 -12.07 -7.82
C GLY A 329 18.92 -11.37 -9.12
N HIS A 330 17.63 -11.17 -9.35
CA HIS A 330 17.14 -10.35 -10.48
C HIS A 330 17.69 -8.93 -10.42
N LEU A 331 17.62 -8.30 -9.25
CA LEU A 331 18.11 -6.94 -9.05
C LEU A 331 19.63 -6.83 -9.27
N ASN A 332 20.41 -7.76 -8.73
CA ASN A 332 21.85 -7.80 -8.92
C ASN A 332 22.21 -7.93 -10.41
N ASN A 333 21.51 -8.77 -11.17
CA ASN A 333 21.70 -8.86 -12.61
C ASN A 333 21.42 -7.52 -13.32
N LYS A 334 20.31 -6.85 -12.99
CA LYS A 334 19.95 -5.54 -13.56
C LYS A 334 20.98 -4.46 -13.23
N VAL A 335 21.41 -4.36 -11.97
CA VAL A 335 22.41 -3.38 -11.52
C VAL A 335 23.78 -3.62 -12.17
N ASN A 336 24.15 -4.89 -12.41
CA ASN A 336 25.37 -5.23 -13.14
C ASN A 336 25.33 -4.79 -14.61
N GLN A 337 24.14 -4.74 -15.22
CA GLN A 337 23.95 -4.27 -16.60
C GLN A 337 23.82 -2.75 -16.68
N GLU A 338 23.15 -2.14 -15.71
CA GLU A 338 22.92 -0.70 -15.60
C GLU A 338 23.09 -0.25 -14.14
N SER A 339 24.19 0.42 -13.81
CA SER A 339 24.53 0.78 -12.43
C SER A 339 23.47 1.63 -11.72
N ASP A 340 22.77 2.47 -12.48
CA ASP A 340 21.76 3.41 -11.96
C ASP A 340 20.33 2.84 -12.03
N TYR A 341 20.18 1.56 -12.39
CA TYR A 341 18.88 0.90 -12.63
C TYR A 341 17.86 1.14 -11.51
N LEU A 342 18.27 1.02 -10.25
CA LEU A 342 17.39 1.23 -9.08
C LEU A 342 16.74 2.61 -9.11
N ILE A 343 17.56 3.65 -9.17
CA ILE A 343 17.11 5.04 -9.11
C ILE A 343 16.35 5.41 -10.38
N ASN A 344 16.86 4.99 -11.55
CA ASN A 344 16.24 5.25 -12.84
C ASN A 344 14.84 4.64 -12.91
N THR A 345 14.69 3.37 -12.53
CA THR A 345 13.40 2.66 -12.55
C THR A 345 12.39 3.32 -11.62
N ILE A 346 12.79 3.64 -10.39
CA ILE A 346 11.95 4.35 -9.41
C ILE A 346 11.47 5.69 -9.98
N ASN A 347 12.37 6.50 -10.52
CA ASN A 347 12.05 7.82 -11.05
C ASN A 347 11.15 7.73 -12.30
N VAL A 348 11.45 6.81 -13.22
CA VAL A 348 10.62 6.56 -14.39
C VAL A 348 9.19 6.21 -13.98
N ILE A 349 9.01 5.28 -13.04
CA ILE A 349 7.69 4.89 -12.55
C ILE A 349 6.96 6.09 -11.94
N ILE A 350 7.61 6.81 -11.03
CA ILE A 350 6.94 7.87 -10.28
C ILE A 350 6.65 9.08 -11.16
N ASP A 351 7.62 9.57 -11.92
CA ASP A 351 7.49 10.83 -12.66
C ASP A 351 6.72 10.68 -13.96
N LEU A 352 6.86 9.55 -14.66
CA LEU A 352 6.19 9.35 -15.96
C LEU A 352 4.82 8.68 -15.86
N TYR A 353 4.52 8.00 -14.74
CA TYR A 353 3.28 7.25 -14.60
C TYR A 353 2.47 7.67 -13.37
N LEU A 354 3.02 7.53 -12.17
CA LEU A 354 2.23 7.70 -10.95
C LEU A 354 1.84 9.16 -10.70
N ARG A 355 2.75 10.13 -10.87
CA ARG A 355 2.44 11.56 -10.71
C ARG A 355 1.39 12.06 -11.71
N PRO A 356 1.51 11.82 -13.03
CA PRO A 356 0.47 12.19 -13.98
C PRO A 356 -0.86 11.52 -13.64
N LEU A 357 -0.85 10.22 -13.31
CA LEU A 357 -2.06 9.50 -12.94
C LEU A 357 -2.73 10.06 -11.68
N ARG A 358 -1.93 10.42 -10.66
CA ARG A 358 -2.42 11.09 -9.44
C ARG A 358 -3.19 12.35 -9.79
N TYR A 359 -2.61 13.19 -10.65
CA TYR A 359 -3.22 14.44 -11.08
C TYR A 359 -4.56 14.19 -11.78
N GLU A 360 -4.61 13.21 -12.69
CA GLU A 360 -5.84 12.82 -13.40
C GLU A 360 -6.93 12.30 -12.46
N ILE A 361 -6.57 11.48 -11.46
CA ILE A 361 -7.52 10.97 -10.46
C ILE A 361 -8.04 12.09 -9.56
N LEU A 362 -7.16 12.96 -9.07
CA LEU A 362 -7.55 14.13 -8.24
C LEU A 362 -8.52 15.03 -9.00
N HIS A 363 -8.24 15.27 -10.28
CA HIS A 363 -9.09 16.10 -11.14
C HIS A 363 -10.48 15.50 -11.36
N TYR A 364 -10.59 14.18 -11.46
CA TYR A 364 -11.88 13.49 -11.58
C TYR A 364 -12.68 13.51 -10.28
N LEU A 365 -12.04 13.16 -9.16
CA LEU A 365 -12.72 13.03 -7.88
C LEU A 365 -13.19 14.37 -7.30
N LYS A 366 -12.50 15.48 -7.64
CA LYS A 366 -12.85 16.86 -7.22
C LYS A 366 -13.16 17.01 -5.72
N ILE A 367 -12.51 16.20 -4.88
CA ILE A 367 -12.77 16.16 -3.42
C ILE A 367 -12.65 17.56 -2.79
N LYS A 368 -11.73 18.39 -3.28
CA LYS A 368 -11.54 19.77 -2.80
C LYS A 368 -12.75 20.67 -3.03
N GLU A 369 -13.54 20.41 -4.08
CA GLU A 369 -14.72 21.19 -4.45
C GLU A 369 -15.99 20.75 -3.71
N ILE A 370 -16.05 19.49 -3.25
CA ILE A 370 -17.21 18.96 -2.50
C ILE A 370 -17.36 19.73 -1.18
N LYS A 371 -18.50 20.40 -0.98
CA LYS A 371 -18.74 21.19 0.23
C LYS A 371 -19.05 20.26 1.40
N SER A 372 -18.36 20.44 2.52
CA SER A 372 -18.71 19.78 3.79
C SER A 372 -20.04 20.33 4.31
N LEU A 373 -20.85 19.46 4.92
CA LEU A 373 -22.01 19.91 5.69
C LEU A 373 -21.54 20.80 6.83
N SER A 374 -22.20 21.94 7.02
CA SER A 374 -22.06 22.78 8.20
C SER A 374 -22.74 22.15 9.42
N ASP A 375 -22.35 22.58 10.61
CA ASP A 375 -22.95 22.11 11.87
C ASP A 375 -24.48 22.28 11.87
N TRP A 376 -24.99 23.37 11.31
CA TRP A 376 -26.43 23.60 11.21
C TRP A 376 -27.12 22.62 10.27
N GLU A 377 -26.53 22.35 9.09
CA GLU A 377 -27.04 21.33 8.16
C GLU A 377 -27.08 19.95 8.84
N MET A 378 -26.04 19.59 9.60
CA MET A 378 -25.99 18.33 10.35
C MET A 378 -27.07 18.26 11.44
N ILE A 379 -27.25 19.31 12.24
CA ILE A 379 -28.30 19.40 13.26
C ILE A 379 -29.68 19.25 12.62
N MET A 380 -29.95 19.99 11.54
CA MET A 380 -31.23 19.93 10.84
C MET A 380 -31.51 18.54 10.26
N ASN A 381 -30.50 17.90 9.65
CA ASN A 381 -30.62 16.54 9.15
C ASN A 381 -30.97 15.54 10.26
N ARG A 382 -30.32 15.65 11.42
CA ARG A 382 -30.60 14.79 12.58
C ARG A 382 -32.01 15.01 13.11
N LEU A 383 -32.45 16.26 13.25
CA LEU A 383 -33.80 16.59 13.72
C LEU A 383 -34.89 16.13 12.76
N SER A 384 -34.64 16.15 11.44
CA SER A 384 -35.63 15.70 10.44
C SER A 384 -35.93 14.20 10.47
N LYS A 385 -35.11 13.41 11.18
CA LYS A 385 -35.24 11.95 11.33
C LYS A 385 -35.87 11.51 12.65
N LEU A 386 -36.03 12.43 13.60
CA LEU A 386 -36.75 12.24 14.86
C LEU A 386 -38.24 12.53 14.66
#